data_AF-A0AAD5LWI4-F1
#
_entry.id   AF-A0AAD5LWI4-F1
#
_cell.length_a   1.000
_cell.length_b   1.000
_cell.length_c   1.000
_cell.angle_alpha   90.00
_cell.angle_beta   90.00
_cell.angle_gamma   90.00
#
_symmetry.space_group_name_H-M   'P 1'
#
loop_
_entity.id
_entity.type
_entity.pdbx_description
1 polymer ?
#
loop_
_entity_poly.entity_id
_entity_poly.type
_entity_poly.pdbx_seq_one_letter_code
_entity_poly.pdbx_strand_id
1 'polypeptide(L)'
;MLKRSVKKWVSSGVWFITTLILFFFLVGRFERQPKLTHLEAKHFESLGKNSLTGYTNYTIERLGLRPIPFVSPLEQNSKEHIINDVLSFVYPIDINSNGKFKCRDWKARSSNTGTEDYNKTLLIVVISAAEHSAKRDLIRRTWASPSVLNVDWIQVIFLVGSPRDEDKVITERLKKENAEHEDLVQVNIVDTYANLTLKSVALLHWTHSHCPDAELVLKCDDDNYINWNVFTKILPNINVTRSIYGTPVPTLFAERWKSQKHYVSRRVWPWPRYPNYLMGGCYAISGQAVTPLLAATQTTPFFWIEDIYLTGLCASKANVSLQTQPK
;
A
#
# COMPACT_ATOMS: atom_id res chain seq x y z
N MET A 1 26.87 -72.12 3.27
CA MET A 1 27.55 -71.81 4.55
C MET A 1 28.09 -70.39 4.45
N LEU A 2 27.86 -69.41 5.31
CA LEU A 2 27.11 -69.29 6.55
C LEU A 2 26.79 -67.78 6.73
N LYS A 3 25.49 -67.46 6.86
CA LYS A 3 24.88 -66.48 7.77
C LYS A 3 25.32 -64.98 7.81
N ARG A 4 24.30 -64.14 7.50
CA ARG A 4 23.76 -62.99 8.28
C ARG A 4 24.59 -61.69 8.30
N SER A 5 24.06 -60.47 8.35
CA SER A 5 22.72 -59.88 8.21
C SER A 5 22.86 -58.36 8.49
N VAL A 6 21.94 -57.53 7.95
CA VAL A 6 21.46 -56.23 8.49
C VAL A 6 22.16 -54.89 8.09
N LYS A 7 21.36 -54.05 7.38
CA LYS A 7 21.28 -52.56 7.34
C LYS A 7 22.41 -51.78 6.64
N LYS A 8 22.17 -50.68 5.88
CA LYS A 8 20.98 -49.99 5.34
C LYS A 8 21.51 -48.82 4.47
N TRP A 9 20.70 -48.38 3.51
CA TRP A 9 20.78 -47.13 2.71
C TRP A 9 21.52 -47.15 1.36
N VAL A 10 20.67 -47.05 0.33
CA VAL A 10 20.92 -46.95 -1.09
C VAL A 10 21.68 -45.67 -1.40
N SER A 11 22.87 -45.82 -1.97
CA SER A 11 23.63 -44.77 -2.62
C SER A 11 23.29 -44.72 -4.10
N SER A 12 23.63 -43.58 -4.72
CA SER A 12 23.91 -43.42 -6.15
C SER A 12 22.72 -43.00 -7.02
N GLY A 13 22.48 -41.69 -7.05
CA GLY A 13 21.57 -41.06 -8.00
C GLY A 13 21.60 -39.53 -7.96
N VAL A 14 22.77 -38.91 -7.95
CA VAL A 14 22.90 -37.44 -8.09
C VAL A 14 24.11 -37.11 -8.96
N TRP A 15 23.93 -37.19 -10.27
CA TRP A 15 24.73 -36.48 -11.26
C TRP A 15 23.75 -36.08 -12.35
N PHE A 16 23.05 -34.95 -12.15
CA PHE A 16 22.46 -34.05 -13.18
C PHE A 16 21.56 -32.93 -12.60
N ILE A 17 21.71 -32.53 -11.33
CA ILE A 17 21.05 -31.32 -10.79
C ILE A 17 22.07 -30.53 -9.96
N THR A 18 23.03 -29.88 -10.62
CA THR A 18 23.98 -28.96 -9.97
C THR A 18 24.22 -27.67 -10.75
N THR A 19 23.45 -27.35 -11.79
CA THR A 19 23.72 -26.15 -12.61
C THR A 19 22.52 -25.23 -12.87
N LEU A 20 21.39 -25.38 -12.15
CA LEU A 20 20.28 -24.42 -12.25
C LEU A 20 19.56 -24.10 -10.93
N ILE A 21 20.25 -24.28 -9.79
CA ILE A 21 19.80 -23.85 -8.44
C ILE A 21 20.74 -22.76 -7.87
N LEU A 22 21.54 -22.13 -8.74
CA LEU A 22 22.53 -21.11 -8.36
C LEU A 22 22.20 -19.69 -8.83
N PHE A 23 20.99 -19.43 -9.35
CA PHE A 23 20.57 -18.07 -9.75
C PHE A 23 19.35 -17.51 -9.00
N PHE A 24 18.60 -18.31 -8.23
CA PHE A 24 17.47 -17.83 -7.41
C PHE A 24 17.68 -17.96 -5.88
N PHE A 25 18.88 -18.35 -5.44
CA PHE A 25 19.30 -18.29 -4.03
C PHE A 25 20.33 -17.18 -3.74
N LEU A 26 20.48 -16.21 -4.65
CA LEU A 26 21.34 -15.02 -4.49
C LEU A 26 20.60 -13.78 -3.96
N VAL A 27 19.35 -13.90 -3.49
CA VAL A 27 18.67 -12.89 -2.67
C VAL A 27 18.02 -13.58 -1.47
N GLY A 28 18.84 -14.07 -0.53
CA GLY A 28 18.30 -14.82 0.60
C GLY A 28 19.31 -15.33 1.61
N ARG A 29 20.52 -14.74 1.68
CA ARG A 29 21.36 -14.92 2.87
C ARG A 29 20.92 -13.85 3.86
N PHE A 30 20.13 -14.23 4.86
CA PHE A 30 20.15 -13.53 6.15
C PHE A 30 21.56 -13.75 6.72
N GLU A 31 22.54 -12.99 6.21
CA GLU A 31 23.69 -12.63 7.01
C GLU A 31 23.12 -12.08 8.32
N ARG A 32 23.63 -12.56 9.46
CA ARG A 32 23.51 -11.79 10.69
C ARG A 32 24.25 -10.48 10.43
N GLN A 33 23.50 -9.52 9.90
CA GLN A 33 23.92 -8.16 9.73
C GLN A 33 24.43 -7.69 11.09
N PRO A 34 25.66 -7.15 11.19
CA PRO A 34 26.23 -6.76 12.46
C PRO A 34 25.24 -5.85 13.19
N LYS A 35 25.06 -6.11 14.50
CA LYS A 35 24.22 -5.24 15.34
C LYS A 35 24.86 -3.86 15.31
N LEU A 36 24.11 -2.85 14.86
CA LEU A 36 24.57 -1.47 15.06
C LEU A 36 24.79 -1.27 16.56
N THR A 37 25.99 -0.84 16.92
CA THR A 37 26.33 -0.45 18.27
C THR A 37 25.51 0.77 18.68
N HIS A 38 25.31 0.95 19.98
CA HIS A 38 24.65 2.15 20.52
C HIS A 38 25.36 3.45 20.09
N LEU A 39 26.66 3.38 19.78
CA LEU A 39 27.46 4.49 19.27
C LEU A 39 27.10 4.86 17.83
N GLU A 40 26.91 3.86 16.95
CA GLU A 40 26.47 4.12 15.57
C GLU A 40 25.06 4.73 15.57
N ALA A 41 24.12 4.22 16.38
CA ALA A 41 22.78 4.82 16.48
C ALA A 41 22.82 6.29 16.95
N LYS A 42 23.71 6.63 17.89
CA LYS A 42 23.94 8.03 18.32
C LYS A 42 24.59 8.87 17.24
N HIS A 43 25.54 8.32 16.47
CA HIS A 43 26.13 8.99 15.32
C HIS A 43 25.04 9.33 14.28
N PHE A 44 24.13 8.40 14.01
CA PHE A 44 23.02 8.63 13.08
C PHE A 44 21.94 9.59 13.61
N GLU A 45 21.69 9.63 14.91
CA GLU A 45 20.88 10.70 15.53
C GLU A 45 21.54 12.08 15.34
N SER A 46 22.88 12.15 15.28
CA SER A 46 23.62 13.39 15.01
C SER A 46 23.69 13.79 13.53
N LEU A 47 23.41 12.85 12.61
CA LEU A 47 23.49 13.04 11.16
C LEU A 47 22.28 13.77 10.54
N GLY A 48 21.26 14.16 11.30
CA GLY A 48 20.23 15.05 10.76
C GLY A 48 18.97 15.25 11.62
N LYS A 49 18.28 16.35 11.33
CA LYS A 49 16.94 16.66 11.88
C LYS A 49 15.95 15.55 11.53
N ASN A 50 15.00 15.28 12.43
CA ASN A 50 13.81 14.45 12.17
C ASN A 50 13.02 15.04 10.99
N SER A 51 13.36 14.60 9.78
CA SER A 51 12.95 15.17 8.51
C SER A 51 13.06 14.12 7.42
N LEU A 52 12.30 14.30 6.34
CA LEU A 52 12.34 13.40 5.17
C LEU A 52 13.76 13.28 4.59
N THR A 53 14.47 14.40 4.45
CA THR A 53 15.87 14.41 3.97
C THR A 53 16.78 13.65 4.91
N GLY A 54 16.61 13.84 6.22
CA GLY A 54 17.34 13.08 7.24
C GLY A 54 17.11 11.58 7.12
N TYR A 55 15.85 11.15 7.02
CA TYR A 55 15.49 9.73 6.85
C TYR A 55 16.05 9.14 5.55
N THR A 56 16.02 9.90 4.47
CA THR A 56 16.55 9.48 3.17
C THR A 56 18.06 9.26 3.22
N ASN A 57 18.81 10.26 3.67
CA ASN A 57 20.27 10.19 3.79
C ASN A 57 20.70 9.07 4.75
N TYR A 58 20.05 8.98 5.91
CA TYR A 58 20.26 7.90 6.87
C TYR A 58 20.08 6.52 6.22
N THR A 59 19.01 6.34 5.46
CA THR A 59 18.72 5.04 4.86
C THR A 59 19.73 4.69 3.76
N ILE A 60 20.13 5.65 2.94
CA ILE A 60 21.17 5.49 1.92
C ILE A 60 22.48 5.05 2.57
N GLU A 61 22.93 5.75 3.61
CA GLU A 61 24.18 5.44 4.30
C GLU A 61 24.10 4.08 5.01
N ARG A 62 23.02 3.83 5.76
CA ARG A 62 22.79 2.56 6.48
C ARG A 62 22.79 1.34 5.56
N LEU A 63 22.25 1.48 4.35
CA LEU A 63 22.18 0.39 3.37
C LEU A 63 23.42 0.35 2.45
N GLY A 64 24.36 1.29 2.60
CA GLY A 64 25.54 1.38 1.74
C GLY A 64 25.20 1.65 0.27
N LEU A 65 24.07 2.32 0.00
CA LEU A 65 23.64 2.62 -1.37
C LEU A 65 24.57 3.66 -1.97
N ARG A 66 25.06 3.38 -3.18
CA ARG A 66 25.88 4.31 -3.96
C ARG A 66 25.00 5.04 -4.97
N PRO A 67 25.27 6.33 -5.25
CA PRO A 67 24.62 7.01 -6.37
C PRO A 67 24.81 6.18 -7.65
N ILE A 68 23.75 6.05 -8.45
CA ILE A 68 23.89 5.47 -9.78
C ILE A 68 24.64 6.50 -10.61
N PRO A 69 25.84 6.20 -11.12
CA PRO A 69 26.58 7.15 -11.93
C PRO A 69 25.74 7.47 -13.19
N PHE A 70 25.80 8.73 -13.64
CA PHE A 70 25.10 9.24 -14.83
C PHE A 70 23.58 9.43 -14.72
N VAL A 71 22.99 9.37 -13.52
CA VAL A 71 21.59 9.77 -13.29
C VAL A 71 21.56 11.19 -12.74
N SER A 72 21.01 12.13 -13.52
CA SER A 72 20.76 13.50 -13.07
C SER A 72 19.76 13.51 -11.91
N PRO A 73 19.93 14.37 -10.89
CA PRO A 73 18.91 14.58 -9.87
C PRO A 73 17.56 14.94 -10.50
N LEU A 74 16.47 14.34 -10.02
CA LEU A 74 15.11 14.69 -10.44
C LEU A 74 14.84 16.18 -10.21
N GLU A 75 14.50 16.92 -11.27
CA GLU A 75 14.06 18.30 -11.12
C GLU A 75 12.68 18.33 -10.45
N GLN A 76 12.48 19.20 -9.46
CA GLN A 76 11.21 19.32 -8.72
C GLN A 76 9.97 19.60 -9.59
N ASN A 77 10.18 20.04 -10.85
CA ASN A 77 9.14 20.34 -11.83
C ASN A 77 9.16 19.39 -13.05
N SER A 78 9.98 18.34 -13.05
CA SER A 78 10.04 17.42 -14.19
C SER A 78 8.75 16.61 -14.27
N LYS A 79 8.11 16.63 -15.45
CA LYS A 79 7.05 15.69 -15.85
C LYS A 79 7.59 14.26 -16.10
N GLU A 80 8.85 14.00 -15.77
CA GLU A 80 9.51 12.73 -16.06
C GLU A 80 9.00 11.61 -15.15
N HIS A 81 8.84 10.43 -15.74
CA HIS A 81 8.42 9.23 -15.06
C HIS A 81 9.53 8.77 -14.12
N ILE A 82 9.29 8.93 -12.82
CA ILE A 82 10.14 8.33 -11.80
C ILE A 82 10.01 6.80 -11.91
N ILE A 83 11.12 6.12 -12.13
CA ILE A 83 11.18 4.65 -12.14
C ILE A 83 11.73 4.20 -10.79
N ASN A 84 10.85 3.99 -9.82
CA ASN A 84 10.93 2.72 -9.10
C ASN A 84 9.91 1.82 -9.78
N ASP A 85 10.23 0.54 -9.82
CA ASP A 85 9.48 -0.55 -10.44
C ASP A 85 8.03 -0.69 -9.93
N VAL A 86 7.17 0.28 -10.25
CA VAL A 86 5.71 0.23 -10.02
C VAL A 86 5.00 -0.20 -11.31
N LEU A 87 5.74 -0.29 -12.42
CA LEU A 87 5.31 -1.01 -13.62
C LEU A 87 5.29 -2.54 -13.42
N SER A 88 5.85 -3.07 -12.31
CA SER A 88 5.82 -4.51 -12.01
C SER A 88 4.62 -4.97 -11.19
N PHE A 89 3.69 -4.09 -10.81
CA PHE A 89 2.46 -4.58 -10.20
C PHE A 89 1.66 -5.40 -11.19
N VAL A 90 1.70 -6.70 -10.97
CA VAL A 90 0.83 -7.67 -11.63
C VAL A 90 -0.47 -7.74 -10.84
N TYR A 91 -1.59 -7.66 -11.57
CA TYR A 91 -2.93 -7.78 -11.01
C TYR A 91 -3.59 -9.08 -11.50
N PRO A 92 -3.41 -10.23 -10.82
CA PRO A 92 -3.97 -11.51 -11.27
C PRO A 92 -5.49 -11.51 -11.36
N ILE A 93 -6.14 -10.72 -10.50
CA ILE A 93 -7.55 -10.38 -10.61
C ILE A 93 -7.60 -8.87 -10.77
N ASP A 94 -8.00 -8.43 -11.96
CA ASP A 94 -8.31 -7.04 -12.23
C ASP A 94 -9.72 -6.96 -12.78
N ILE A 95 -10.56 -6.17 -12.13
CA ILE A 95 -11.92 -5.87 -12.58
C ILE A 95 -11.95 -5.39 -14.03
N ASN A 96 -10.91 -4.69 -14.52
CA ASN A 96 -10.83 -4.21 -15.91
C ASN A 96 -10.65 -5.33 -16.96
N SER A 97 -10.12 -6.50 -16.57
CA SER A 97 -9.66 -7.55 -17.50
C SER A 97 -10.76 -8.14 -18.41
N ASN A 98 -12.01 -8.13 -17.95
CA ASN A 98 -13.15 -8.66 -18.71
C ASN A 98 -13.88 -7.57 -19.53
N GLY A 99 -13.40 -6.32 -19.54
CA GLY A 99 -14.05 -5.18 -20.19
C GLY A 99 -15.40 -4.78 -19.58
N LYS A 100 -15.84 -5.47 -18.52
CA LYS A 100 -17.08 -5.22 -17.77
C LYS A 100 -16.93 -4.11 -16.75
N PHE A 101 -15.75 -3.99 -16.13
CA PHE A 101 -15.43 -2.84 -15.31
C PHE A 101 -14.80 -1.76 -16.17
N LYS A 102 -15.39 -0.57 -16.08
CA LYS A 102 -14.73 0.70 -16.38
C LYS A 102 -14.91 1.54 -15.12
N CYS A 103 -13.86 2.22 -14.65
CA CYS A 103 -14.04 3.32 -13.71
C CYS A 103 -15.18 4.18 -14.27
N ARG A 104 -16.19 4.43 -13.45
CA ARG A 104 -17.47 4.94 -13.97
C ARG A 104 -17.20 6.23 -14.75
N ASP A 105 -17.73 6.34 -15.97
CA ASP A 105 -17.59 7.56 -16.77
C ASP A 105 -18.44 8.67 -16.16
N TRP A 106 -17.85 9.34 -15.18
CA TRP A 106 -18.52 10.42 -14.47
C TRP A 106 -18.60 11.72 -15.30
N LYS A 107 -17.89 11.81 -16.42
CA LYS A 107 -18.00 12.96 -17.34
C LYS A 107 -19.31 12.95 -18.11
N ALA A 108 -19.96 11.78 -18.25
CA ALA A 108 -21.29 11.65 -18.85
C ALA A 108 -22.45 12.14 -17.94
N ARG A 109 -22.18 12.55 -16.68
CA ARG A 109 -23.17 12.95 -15.67
C ARG A 109 -23.78 14.35 -15.91
N SER A 110 -23.68 14.91 -17.12
CA SER A 110 -24.35 16.18 -17.41
C SER A 110 -25.88 16.00 -17.38
N SER A 111 -26.49 16.61 -16.37
CA SER A 111 -27.80 17.28 -16.38
C SER A 111 -29.10 16.45 -16.44
N ASN A 112 -29.38 15.52 -15.51
CA ASN A 112 -30.76 14.97 -15.44
C ASN A 112 -31.32 14.43 -14.10
N THR A 113 -30.66 14.55 -12.95
CA THR A 113 -31.25 14.05 -11.68
C THR A 113 -31.26 15.11 -10.59
N GLY A 114 -32.45 15.61 -10.24
CA GLY A 114 -32.71 16.60 -9.19
C GLY A 114 -32.54 16.10 -7.74
N THR A 115 -31.59 15.21 -7.50
CA THR A 115 -31.15 14.81 -6.14
C THR A 115 -29.92 15.61 -5.79
N GLU A 116 -29.84 16.17 -4.57
CA GLU A 116 -28.72 16.96 -4.05
C GLU A 116 -27.38 16.61 -4.72
N ASP A 117 -26.95 17.50 -5.62
CA ASP A 117 -25.90 17.22 -6.59
C ASP A 117 -24.55 17.27 -5.85
N TYR A 118 -24.07 16.12 -5.38
CA TYR A 118 -22.70 16.00 -4.90
C TYR A 118 -21.78 16.15 -6.11
N ASN A 119 -21.17 17.32 -6.24
CA ASN A 119 -20.28 17.69 -7.36
C ASN A 119 -18.93 16.96 -7.35
N LYS A 120 -18.76 15.88 -6.57
CA LYS A 120 -17.48 15.16 -6.45
C LYS A 120 -17.66 13.68 -6.65
N THR A 121 -16.89 13.11 -7.56
CA THR A 121 -16.80 11.67 -7.77
C THR A 121 -15.93 11.01 -6.71
N LEU A 122 -16.32 9.81 -6.27
CA LEU A 122 -15.69 9.11 -5.15
C LEU A 122 -15.39 7.66 -5.50
N LEU A 123 -14.10 7.32 -5.53
CA LEU A 123 -13.62 5.95 -5.49
C LEU A 123 -13.33 5.54 -4.04
N ILE A 124 -14.00 4.52 -3.53
CA ILE A 124 -13.68 3.91 -2.24
C ILE A 124 -12.89 2.64 -2.51
N VAL A 125 -11.68 2.57 -1.96
CA VAL A 125 -10.83 1.39 -2.03
C VAL A 125 -10.69 0.81 -0.63
N VAL A 126 -11.35 -0.33 -0.41
CA VAL A 126 -11.26 -1.07 0.84
C VAL A 126 -10.07 -2.02 0.76
N ILE A 127 -9.02 -1.76 1.52
CA ILE A 127 -7.90 -2.68 1.65
C ILE A 127 -8.31 -3.82 2.58
N SER A 128 -8.31 -5.03 2.05
CA SER A 128 -8.74 -6.24 2.77
C SER A 128 -7.67 -7.33 2.69
N ALA A 129 -7.71 -8.27 3.64
CA ALA A 129 -6.88 -9.47 3.54
C ALA A 129 -7.52 -10.49 2.57
N ALA A 130 -6.73 -11.25 1.82
CA ALA A 130 -7.22 -12.31 0.94
C ALA A 130 -8.27 -13.23 1.61
N GLU A 131 -8.03 -13.61 2.87
CA GLU A 131 -8.89 -14.49 3.67
C GLU A 131 -10.19 -13.83 4.18
N HIS A 132 -10.30 -12.50 4.19
CA HIS A 132 -11.41 -11.77 4.81
C HIS A 132 -12.66 -11.66 3.93
N SER A 133 -13.01 -12.71 3.18
CA SER A 133 -14.21 -12.76 2.34
C SER A 133 -15.49 -12.43 3.13
N ALA A 134 -15.64 -12.98 4.35
CA ALA A 134 -16.80 -12.69 5.19
C ALA A 134 -16.91 -11.20 5.61
N LYS A 135 -15.78 -10.50 5.79
CA LYS A 135 -15.79 -9.06 6.09
C LYS A 135 -16.21 -8.25 4.87
N ARG A 136 -15.66 -8.58 3.69
CA ARG A 136 -16.05 -7.93 2.43
C ARG A 136 -17.54 -8.09 2.18
N ASP A 137 -18.08 -9.29 2.38
CA ASP A 137 -19.52 -9.54 2.27
C ASP A 137 -20.36 -8.74 3.28
N LEU A 138 -19.87 -8.59 4.52
CA LEU A 138 -20.54 -7.75 5.50
C LEU A 138 -20.57 -6.29 5.05
N ILE A 139 -19.47 -5.77 4.49
CA ILE A 139 -19.39 -4.41 3.94
C ILE A 139 -20.40 -4.25 2.79
N ARG A 140 -20.42 -5.19 1.83
CA ARG A 140 -21.38 -5.22 0.70
C ARG A 140 -22.85 -5.24 1.15
N ARG A 141 -23.16 -5.90 2.26
CA ARG A 141 -24.53 -5.98 2.82
C ARG A 141 -24.90 -4.82 3.74
N THR A 142 -23.95 -3.97 4.12
CA THR A 142 -24.15 -2.86 5.05
C THR A 142 -23.91 -1.52 4.37
N TRP A 143 -22.84 -0.82 4.75
CA TRP A 143 -22.61 0.57 4.34
C TRP A 143 -22.22 0.71 2.87
N ALA A 144 -21.72 -0.34 2.21
CA ALA A 144 -21.42 -0.32 0.78
C ALA A 144 -22.55 -0.94 -0.07
N SER A 145 -23.71 -1.23 0.51
CA SER A 145 -24.79 -1.89 -0.24
C SER A 145 -25.41 -0.96 -1.29
N PRO A 146 -25.84 -1.48 -2.45
CA PRO A 146 -26.46 -0.66 -3.50
C PRO A 146 -27.69 0.12 -3.01
N SER A 147 -28.47 -0.43 -2.07
CA SER A 147 -29.63 0.24 -1.49
C SER A 147 -29.27 1.37 -0.52
N VAL A 148 -28.10 1.30 0.12
CA VAL A 148 -27.59 2.38 1.01
C VAL A 148 -26.93 3.49 0.20
N LEU A 149 -26.11 3.15 -0.80
CA LEU A 149 -25.45 4.15 -1.64
C LEU A 149 -26.44 4.81 -2.59
N ASN A 150 -27.20 4.00 -3.34
CA ASN A 150 -28.22 4.39 -4.31
C ASN A 150 -27.85 5.61 -5.18
N VAL A 151 -26.58 5.72 -5.56
CA VAL A 151 -26.03 6.83 -6.35
C VAL A 151 -24.99 6.32 -7.34
N ASP A 152 -24.74 7.12 -8.38
CA ASP A 152 -23.78 6.80 -9.43
C ASP A 152 -22.41 7.47 -9.25
N TRP A 153 -22.28 8.50 -8.40
CA TRP A 153 -21.00 9.19 -8.17
C TRP A 153 -20.05 8.43 -7.24
N ILE A 154 -20.49 7.32 -6.62
CA ILE A 154 -19.68 6.46 -5.76
C ILE A 154 -19.38 5.14 -6.46
N GLN A 155 -18.13 4.69 -6.35
CA GLN A 155 -17.71 3.34 -6.70
C GLN A 155 -16.91 2.73 -5.56
N VAL A 156 -17.21 1.50 -5.18
CA VAL A 156 -16.50 0.76 -4.11
C VAL A 156 -15.79 -0.43 -4.73
N ILE A 157 -14.51 -0.61 -4.41
CA ILE A 157 -13.72 -1.78 -4.78
C ILE A 157 -12.98 -2.34 -3.57
N PHE A 158 -12.64 -3.63 -3.62
CA PHE A 158 -11.82 -4.28 -2.62
C PHE A 158 -10.43 -4.56 -3.18
N LEU A 159 -9.38 -4.07 -2.52
CA LEU A 159 -8.00 -4.36 -2.88
C LEU A 159 -7.40 -5.39 -1.92
N VAL A 160 -6.97 -6.53 -2.47
CA VAL A 160 -6.41 -7.67 -1.71
C VAL A 160 -5.02 -8.05 -2.21
N GLY A 161 -4.24 -8.71 -1.36
CA GLY A 161 -2.96 -9.31 -1.74
C GLY A 161 -3.10 -10.75 -2.27
N SER A 162 -1.97 -11.37 -2.57
CA SER A 162 -1.84 -12.80 -2.81
C SER A 162 -1.95 -13.58 -1.50
N PRO A 163 -2.62 -14.74 -1.48
CA PRO A 163 -2.60 -15.64 -0.33
C PRO A 163 -1.17 -16.04 0.05
N ARG A 164 -0.95 -16.34 1.34
CA ARG A 164 0.34 -16.90 1.78
C ARG A 164 0.53 -18.29 1.22
N ASP A 165 1.79 -18.64 0.97
CA ASP A 165 2.20 -19.98 0.51
C ASP A 165 1.42 -20.49 -0.71
N GLU A 166 0.92 -19.58 -1.55
CA GLU A 166 0.10 -19.88 -2.72
C GLU A 166 -1.12 -20.76 -2.39
N ASP A 167 -1.77 -20.51 -1.24
CA ASP A 167 -2.93 -21.27 -0.79
C ASP A 167 -4.01 -21.33 -1.89
N LYS A 168 -4.19 -22.52 -2.45
CA LYS A 168 -5.12 -22.79 -3.54
C LYS A 168 -6.57 -22.62 -3.12
N VAL A 169 -6.91 -22.92 -1.87
CA VAL A 169 -8.28 -22.78 -1.35
C VAL A 169 -8.66 -21.31 -1.30
N ILE A 170 -7.78 -20.46 -0.77
CA ILE A 170 -8.02 -19.01 -0.73
C ILE A 170 -8.04 -18.45 -2.15
N THR A 171 -7.12 -18.90 -3.01
CA THR A 171 -7.07 -18.46 -4.42
C THR A 171 -8.37 -18.77 -5.17
N GLU A 172 -8.90 -19.99 -5.07
CA GLU A 172 -10.17 -20.35 -5.72
C GLU A 172 -11.37 -19.63 -5.09
N ARG A 173 -11.35 -19.34 -3.78
CA ARG A 173 -12.37 -18.50 -3.15
C ARG A 173 -12.36 -17.08 -3.70
N LEU A 174 -11.20 -16.47 -3.88
CA LEU A 174 -11.09 -15.13 -4.49
C LEU A 174 -11.60 -15.11 -5.93
N LYS A 175 -11.27 -16.13 -6.73
CA LYS A 175 -11.79 -16.25 -8.11
C LYS A 175 -13.31 -16.36 -8.13
N LYS A 176 -13.88 -17.20 -7.25
CA LYS A 176 -15.33 -17.37 -7.12
C LYS A 176 -16.00 -16.07 -6.68
N GLU A 177 -15.45 -15.41 -5.67
CA GLU A 177 -15.94 -14.13 -5.17
C GLU A 177 -15.93 -13.06 -6.27
N ASN A 178 -14.83 -12.95 -7.03
CA ASN A 178 -14.75 -12.01 -8.14
C ASN A 178 -15.74 -12.33 -9.27
N ALA A 179 -15.98 -13.62 -9.55
CA ALA A 179 -16.97 -14.02 -10.55
C ALA A 179 -18.41 -13.65 -10.14
N GLU A 180 -18.67 -13.48 -8.84
CA GLU A 180 -19.99 -13.11 -8.31
C GLU A 180 -20.16 -11.59 -8.18
N HIS A 181 -19.13 -10.87 -7.74
CA HIS A 181 -19.24 -9.46 -7.37
C HIS A 181 -18.55 -8.49 -8.32
N GLU A 182 -17.54 -8.94 -9.09
CA GLU A 182 -16.79 -8.12 -10.05
C GLU A 182 -16.24 -6.80 -9.47
N ASP A 183 -15.91 -6.78 -8.17
CA ASP A 183 -15.45 -5.59 -7.41
C ASP A 183 -14.07 -5.79 -6.74
N LEU A 184 -13.33 -6.84 -7.13
CA LEU A 184 -12.08 -7.25 -6.51
C LEU A 184 -10.86 -6.91 -7.36
N VAL A 185 -9.90 -6.18 -6.79
CA VAL A 185 -8.55 -5.96 -7.34
C VAL A 185 -7.56 -6.74 -6.50
N GLN A 186 -6.95 -7.77 -7.08
CA GLN A 186 -5.86 -8.51 -6.44
C GLN A 186 -4.53 -8.00 -6.97
N VAL A 187 -3.65 -7.57 -6.09
CA VAL A 187 -2.25 -7.29 -6.43
C VAL A 187 -1.36 -8.47 -6.04
N ASN A 188 -0.36 -8.80 -6.86
CA ASN A 188 0.56 -9.91 -6.62
C ASN A 188 1.59 -9.62 -5.51
N ILE A 189 1.11 -9.42 -4.28
CA ILE A 189 1.89 -9.14 -3.08
C ILE A 189 1.36 -10.00 -1.97
N VAL A 190 2.21 -10.80 -1.33
CA VAL A 190 1.79 -11.69 -0.23
C VAL A 190 1.10 -10.89 0.88
N ASP A 191 -0.10 -11.32 1.25
CA ASP A 191 -0.96 -10.60 2.17
C ASP A 191 -0.47 -10.77 3.62
N THR A 192 0.22 -9.73 4.08
CA THR A 192 0.73 -9.60 5.44
C THR A 192 0.54 -8.17 5.91
N TYR A 193 0.43 -7.99 7.23
CA TYR A 193 0.35 -6.65 7.81
C TYR A 193 1.58 -5.79 7.46
N ALA A 194 2.77 -6.41 7.38
CA ALA A 194 4.00 -5.73 6.99
C ALA A 194 3.99 -5.24 5.53
N ASN A 195 3.23 -5.90 4.66
CA ASN A 195 3.06 -5.53 3.25
C ASN A 195 1.87 -4.59 3.01
N LEU A 196 1.19 -4.11 4.06
CA LEU A 196 0.08 -3.17 3.93
C LEU A 196 0.50 -1.91 3.18
N THR A 197 1.71 -1.42 3.42
CA THR A 197 2.30 -0.30 2.69
C THR A 197 2.30 -0.53 1.19
N LEU A 198 2.71 -1.74 0.75
CA LEU A 198 2.74 -2.08 -0.66
C LEU A 198 1.33 -2.16 -1.27
N LYS A 199 0.32 -2.60 -0.50
CA LYS A 199 -1.09 -2.56 -0.93
C LYS A 199 -1.59 -1.12 -1.15
N SER A 200 -1.21 -0.17 -0.30
CA SER A 200 -1.55 1.25 -0.51
C SER A 200 -0.79 1.90 -1.68
N VAL A 201 0.44 1.48 -1.96
CA VAL A 201 1.13 1.90 -3.19
C VAL A 201 0.42 1.32 -4.42
N ALA A 202 -0.01 0.05 -4.36
CA ALA A 202 -0.81 -0.57 -5.40
C ALA A 202 -2.19 0.10 -5.61
N LEU A 203 -2.82 0.61 -4.54
CA LEU A 203 -4.02 1.43 -4.61
C LEU A 203 -3.78 2.70 -5.44
N LEU A 204 -2.70 3.43 -5.17
CA LEU A 204 -2.36 4.64 -5.93
C LEU A 204 -2.05 4.31 -7.39
N HIS A 205 -1.27 3.25 -7.64
CA HIS A 205 -0.94 2.80 -8.99
C HIS A 205 -2.19 2.40 -9.78
N TRP A 206 -3.05 1.57 -9.19
CA TRP A 206 -4.27 1.11 -9.83
C TRP A 206 -5.22 2.28 -10.12
N THR A 207 -5.37 3.21 -9.17
CA THR A 207 -6.19 4.41 -9.35
C THR A 207 -5.64 5.30 -10.47
N HIS A 208 -4.33 5.54 -10.50
CA HIS A 208 -3.68 6.33 -11.55
C HIS A 208 -3.94 5.75 -12.94
N SER A 209 -3.81 4.42 -13.08
CA SER A 209 -3.90 3.73 -14.36
C SER A 209 -5.34 3.47 -14.84
N HIS A 210 -6.28 3.26 -13.91
CA HIS A 210 -7.62 2.77 -14.25
C HIS A 210 -8.76 3.70 -13.84
N CYS A 211 -8.53 4.65 -12.93
CA CYS A 211 -9.56 5.58 -12.46
C CYS A 211 -9.04 7.02 -12.25
N PRO A 212 -8.39 7.62 -13.26
CA PRO A 212 -7.78 8.96 -13.13
C PRO A 212 -8.79 10.09 -12.97
N ASP A 213 -10.07 9.85 -13.30
CA ASP A 213 -11.16 10.83 -13.21
C ASP A 213 -11.84 10.85 -11.83
N ALA A 214 -11.37 10.05 -10.87
CA ALA A 214 -11.83 10.13 -9.48
C ALA A 214 -11.35 11.43 -8.83
N GLU A 215 -12.29 12.30 -8.47
CA GLU A 215 -11.99 13.56 -7.79
C GLU A 215 -11.54 13.33 -6.34
N LEU A 216 -12.07 12.26 -5.72
CA LEU A 216 -11.70 11.79 -4.40
C LEU A 216 -11.50 10.27 -4.38
N VAL A 217 -10.50 9.84 -3.62
CA VAL A 217 -10.19 8.44 -3.36
C VAL A 217 -10.19 8.21 -1.87
N LEU A 218 -11.16 7.46 -1.34
CA LEU A 218 -11.21 7.10 0.07
C LEU A 218 -10.59 5.72 0.26
N LYS A 219 -9.41 5.69 0.89
CA LYS A 219 -8.82 4.45 1.40
C LYS A 219 -9.49 4.11 2.72
N CYS A 220 -9.89 2.85 2.90
CA CYS A 220 -10.36 2.32 4.17
C CYS A 220 -9.83 0.90 4.43
N ASP A 221 -9.64 0.52 5.69
CA ASP A 221 -9.41 -0.89 6.06
C ASP A 221 -10.76 -1.64 6.20
N ASP A 222 -10.73 -2.97 6.03
CA ASP A 222 -11.93 -3.83 6.06
C ASP A 222 -12.63 -4.01 7.43
N ASP A 223 -12.14 -3.33 8.47
CA ASP A 223 -12.74 -3.26 9.80
C ASP A 223 -13.31 -1.86 10.13
N ASN A 224 -13.50 -1.01 9.12
CA ASN A 224 -14.12 0.31 9.27
C ASN A 224 -15.58 0.35 8.80
N TYR A 225 -16.33 1.30 9.34
CA TYR A 225 -17.70 1.61 8.95
C TYR A 225 -17.81 3.06 8.49
N ILE A 226 -18.43 3.29 7.33
CA ILE A 226 -18.70 4.64 6.84
C ILE A 226 -20.12 5.04 7.24
N ASN A 227 -20.23 6.06 8.09
CA ASN A 227 -21.52 6.68 8.39
C ASN A 227 -21.87 7.71 7.32
N TRP A 228 -22.69 7.31 6.35
CA TRP A 228 -23.09 8.17 5.24
C TRP A 228 -23.81 9.45 5.67
N ASN A 229 -24.57 9.43 6.78
CA ASN A 229 -25.24 10.63 7.30
C ASN A 229 -24.27 11.74 7.75
N VAL A 230 -23.03 11.35 8.08
CA VAL A 230 -21.95 12.28 8.44
C VAL A 230 -21.07 12.55 7.23
N PHE A 231 -20.70 11.50 6.49
CA PHE A 231 -19.78 11.60 5.37
C PHE A 231 -20.31 12.53 4.25
N THR A 232 -21.60 12.48 3.95
CA THR A 232 -22.19 13.37 2.94
C THR A 232 -22.17 14.84 3.36
N LYS A 233 -22.23 15.15 4.66
CA LYS A 233 -22.16 16.53 5.16
C LYS A 233 -20.75 17.12 5.06
N ILE A 234 -19.71 16.29 5.16
CA ILE A 234 -18.31 16.75 5.06
C ILE A 234 -17.80 16.80 3.62
N LEU A 235 -18.39 16.03 2.71
CA LEU A 235 -17.93 15.88 1.32
C LEU A 235 -17.85 17.22 0.55
N PRO A 236 -18.82 18.16 0.68
CA PRO A 236 -18.72 19.48 0.04
C PRO A 236 -17.47 20.26 0.48
N ASN A 237 -17.03 20.09 1.73
CA ASN A 237 -15.93 20.83 2.34
C ASN A 237 -14.55 20.21 2.08
N ILE A 238 -14.48 19.01 1.51
CA ILE A 238 -13.22 18.39 1.08
C ILE A 238 -12.79 19.05 -0.24
N ASN A 239 -11.60 19.66 -0.27
CA ASN A 239 -11.03 20.23 -1.48
C ASN A 239 -10.29 19.14 -2.28
N VAL A 240 -10.43 19.18 -3.60
CA VAL A 240 -9.80 18.23 -4.55
C VAL A 240 -8.40 18.66 -4.99
N THR A 241 -7.82 19.68 -4.34
CA THR A 241 -6.46 20.16 -4.62
C THR A 241 -5.42 19.52 -3.71
N ARG A 242 -4.54 18.69 -4.28
CA ARG A 242 -3.27 18.16 -3.71
C ARG A 242 -3.24 18.00 -2.18
N SER A 243 -4.25 17.36 -1.62
CA SER A 243 -4.42 17.18 -0.18
C SER A 243 -4.85 15.75 0.18
N ILE A 244 -4.58 15.35 1.42
CA ILE A 244 -5.14 14.17 2.08
C ILE A 244 -5.90 14.63 3.31
N TYR A 245 -7.10 14.10 3.53
CA TYR A 245 -7.99 14.42 4.63
C TYR A 245 -8.16 13.20 5.54
N GLY A 246 -7.99 13.40 6.84
CA GLY A 246 -8.21 12.34 7.82
C GLY A 246 -8.07 12.83 9.25
N THR A 247 -7.89 11.88 10.17
CA THR A 247 -7.62 12.19 11.58
C THR A 247 -6.12 12.36 11.77
N PRO A 248 -5.60 13.56 12.10
CA PRO A 248 -4.18 13.75 12.35
C PRO A 248 -3.76 12.98 13.61
N VAL A 249 -2.62 12.30 13.52
CA VAL A 249 -1.98 11.68 14.67
C VAL A 249 -0.79 12.55 15.08
N PRO A 250 -0.89 13.30 16.20
CA PRO A 250 0.19 14.18 16.61
C PRO A 250 1.41 13.35 17.03
N THR A 251 2.53 13.54 16.31
CA THR A 251 3.90 13.11 16.60
C THR A 251 4.03 12.01 17.67
N LEU A 252 3.65 10.77 17.31
CA LEU A 252 3.85 9.62 18.20
C LEU A 252 5.33 9.28 18.35
N PHE A 253 5.68 8.84 19.55
CA PHE A 253 6.96 8.20 19.78
C PHE A 253 7.00 6.86 19.05
N ALA A 254 8.11 6.60 18.37
CA ALA A 254 8.32 5.32 17.72
C ALA A 254 8.37 4.20 18.77
N GLU A 255 7.57 3.15 18.56
CA GLU A 255 7.47 2.00 19.45
C GLU A 255 8.79 1.22 19.48
N ARG A 256 9.40 1.08 20.68
CA ARG A 256 10.75 0.52 20.85
C ARG A 256 10.79 -0.85 21.51
N TRP A 257 9.65 -1.36 21.95
CA TRP A 257 9.56 -2.67 22.57
C TRP A 257 9.07 -3.69 21.55
N LYS A 258 9.78 -4.82 21.44
CA LYS A 258 9.47 -5.88 20.44
C LYS A 258 8.08 -6.50 20.58
N SER A 259 7.44 -6.34 21.74
CA SER A 259 6.08 -6.80 22.00
C SER A 259 5.01 -5.88 21.43
N GLN A 260 5.36 -4.65 21.04
CA GLN A 260 4.41 -3.70 20.50
C GLN A 260 4.14 -3.98 19.02
N LYS A 261 2.89 -3.75 18.60
CA LYS A 261 2.41 -4.04 17.24
C LYS A 261 3.23 -3.33 16.16
N HIS A 262 3.66 -2.09 16.44
CA HIS A 262 4.38 -1.22 15.52
C HIS A 262 5.85 -1.05 15.90
N TYR A 263 6.46 -2.07 16.52
CA TYR A 263 7.88 -2.04 16.89
C TYR A 263 8.79 -1.61 15.73
N VAL A 264 9.56 -0.55 15.96
CA VAL A 264 10.61 -0.09 15.04
C VAL A 264 11.92 0.05 15.80
N SER A 265 12.95 -0.66 15.34
CA SER A 265 14.29 -0.54 15.92
C SER A 265 14.93 0.81 15.60
N ARG A 266 15.87 1.27 16.44
CA ARG A 266 16.68 2.48 16.15
C ARG A 266 17.50 2.38 14.86
N ARG A 267 17.79 1.15 14.41
CA ARG A 267 18.42 0.89 13.11
C ARG A 267 17.48 1.13 11.94
N VAL A 268 16.16 1.08 12.15
CA VAL A 268 15.18 1.37 11.10
C VAL A 268 14.76 2.84 11.15
N TRP A 269 14.54 3.37 12.34
CA TRP A 269 14.18 4.75 12.58
C TRP A 269 14.92 5.28 13.82
N PRO A 270 16.01 6.05 13.66
CA PRO A 270 16.84 6.49 14.79
C PRO A 270 16.14 7.56 15.65
N TRP A 271 15.31 8.42 15.05
CA TRP A 271 14.66 9.52 15.77
C TRP A 271 13.58 9.05 16.75
N PRO A 272 13.34 9.76 17.86
CA PRO A 272 12.35 9.35 18.85
C PRO A 272 10.90 9.41 18.34
N ARG A 273 10.59 10.30 17.39
CA ARG A 273 9.22 10.57 16.93
C ARG A 273 9.09 10.41 15.42
N TYR A 274 7.90 10.04 14.96
CA TYR A 274 7.55 10.06 13.54
C TYR A 274 7.20 11.48 13.06
N PRO A 275 7.22 11.77 11.74
CA PRO A 275 6.62 12.99 11.21
C PRO A 275 5.11 13.02 11.48
N ASN A 276 4.46 14.16 11.26
CA ASN A 276 3.01 14.22 11.25
C ASN A 276 2.45 13.32 10.14
N TYR A 277 1.40 12.58 10.46
CA TYR A 277 0.72 11.67 9.55
C TYR A 277 -0.76 11.56 9.95
N LEU A 278 -1.57 10.94 9.10
CA LEU A 278 -2.99 10.70 9.33
C LEU A 278 -3.21 9.25 9.77
N MET A 279 -4.19 9.00 10.63
CA MET A 279 -4.52 7.65 11.10
C MET A 279 -4.92 6.74 9.92
N GLY A 280 -4.35 5.52 9.88
CA GLY A 280 -4.49 4.62 8.74
C GLY A 280 -5.87 4.02 8.47
N GLY A 281 -6.82 4.05 9.42
CA GLY A 281 -8.11 3.35 9.29
C GLY A 281 -8.90 3.77 8.04
N CYS A 282 -9.19 5.06 7.90
CA CYS A 282 -9.69 5.66 6.67
C CYS A 282 -9.13 7.07 6.46
N TYR A 283 -8.79 7.42 5.23
CA TYR A 283 -8.42 8.78 4.83
C TYR A 283 -8.76 9.03 3.36
N ALA A 284 -9.16 10.26 3.04
CA ALA A 284 -9.51 10.67 1.69
C ALA A 284 -8.33 11.36 1.01
N ILE A 285 -7.98 10.92 -0.20
CA ILE A 285 -6.94 11.47 -1.05
C ILE A 285 -7.63 12.25 -2.17
N SER A 286 -7.25 13.49 -2.38
CA SER A 286 -7.67 14.21 -3.60
C SER A 286 -7.13 13.51 -4.85
N GLY A 287 -7.93 13.44 -5.92
CA GLY A 287 -7.50 12.87 -7.20
C GLY A 287 -6.19 13.50 -7.72
N GLN A 288 -6.04 14.82 -7.55
CA GLN A 288 -4.82 15.56 -7.91
C GLN A 288 -3.59 15.18 -7.06
N ALA A 289 -3.75 14.53 -5.91
CA ALA A 289 -2.66 14.02 -5.08
C ALA A 289 -2.20 12.61 -5.47
N VAL A 290 -3.01 11.82 -6.21
CA VAL A 290 -2.69 10.42 -6.53
C VAL A 290 -1.36 10.30 -7.28
N THR A 291 -1.22 10.99 -8.41
CA THR A 291 0.00 10.96 -9.23
C THR A 291 1.25 11.44 -8.50
N PRO A 292 1.27 12.62 -7.83
CA PRO A 292 2.47 13.06 -7.11
C PRO A 292 2.78 12.18 -5.88
N LEU A 293 1.78 11.61 -5.19
CA LEU A 293 2.03 10.62 -4.14
C LEU A 293 2.66 9.36 -4.71
N LEU A 294 2.12 8.82 -5.80
CA LEU A 294 2.67 7.65 -6.48
C LEU A 294 4.16 7.88 -6.85
N ALA A 295 4.47 9.03 -7.45
CA ALA A 295 5.83 9.44 -7.77
C ALA A 295 6.73 9.55 -6.51
N ALA A 296 6.20 10.05 -5.39
CA ALA A 296 6.94 10.12 -4.13
C ALA A 296 7.22 8.73 -3.54
N THR A 297 6.30 7.77 -3.64
CA THR A 297 6.53 6.38 -3.19
C THR A 297 7.67 5.70 -3.95
N GLN A 298 7.96 6.18 -5.15
CA GLN A 298 9.03 5.66 -6.00
C GLN A 298 10.42 6.19 -5.66
N THR A 299 10.54 7.20 -4.82
CA THR A 299 11.87 7.77 -4.46
C THR A 299 12.03 7.95 -2.96
N THR A 300 11.05 7.53 -2.17
CA THR A 300 11.12 7.56 -0.71
C THR A 300 11.55 6.17 -0.25
N PRO A 301 12.56 6.03 0.62
CA PRO A 301 12.92 4.73 1.14
C PRO A 301 11.74 4.06 1.83
N PHE A 302 11.52 2.78 1.53
CA PHE A 302 10.39 2.03 2.04
C PHE A 302 10.33 2.02 3.57
N PHE A 303 9.14 2.28 4.11
CA PHE A 303 8.82 2.16 5.52
C PHE A 303 7.57 1.31 5.69
N TRP A 304 7.61 0.31 6.57
CA TRP A 304 6.58 -0.75 6.58
C TRP A 304 5.26 -0.33 7.23
N ILE A 305 5.26 0.72 8.06
CA ILE A 305 4.04 1.27 8.66
C ILE A 305 3.39 2.21 7.62
N GLU A 306 2.27 1.76 7.07
CA GLU A 306 1.64 2.31 5.87
C GLU A 306 1.26 3.77 5.99
N ASP A 307 0.60 4.15 7.09
CA ASP A 307 0.09 5.50 7.29
C ASP A 307 1.23 6.52 7.50
N ILE A 308 2.28 6.16 8.26
CA ILE A 308 3.52 6.94 8.38
C ILE A 308 4.21 7.09 7.01
N TYR A 309 4.32 5.99 6.25
CA TYR A 309 4.99 6.01 4.96
C TYR A 309 4.26 6.90 3.96
N LEU A 310 2.96 6.67 3.77
CA LEU A 310 2.20 7.29 2.70
C LEU A 310 1.75 8.70 3.06
N THR A 311 1.08 8.86 4.20
CA THR A 311 0.51 10.16 4.62
C THR A 311 1.51 11.03 5.35
N GLY A 312 2.65 10.49 5.81
CA GLY A 312 3.74 11.26 6.40
C GLY A 312 4.86 11.53 5.41
N LEU A 313 5.69 10.52 5.14
CA LEU A 313 6.91 10.67 4.36
C LEU A 313 6.64 11.02 2.88
N CYS A 314 5.79 10.25 2.21
CA CYS A 314 5.49 10.45 0.79
C CYS A 314 4.68 11.73 0.56
N ALA A 315 3.68 12.03 1.41
CA ALA A 315 2.94 13.28 1.33
C ALA A 315 3.84 14.51 1.50
N SER A 316 4.76 14.47 2.48
CA SER A 316 5.77 15.53 2.65
C SER A 316 6.66 15.68 1.42
N LYS A 317 7.11 14.57 0.82
CA LYS A 317 7.93 14.60 -0.39
C LYS A 317 7.18 15.18 -1.59
N ALA A 318 5.93 14.78 -1.75
CA ALA A 318 5.05 15.17 -2.86
C ALA A 318 4.50 16.60 -2.72
N ASN A 319 4.82 17.31 -1.63
CA ASN A 319 4.19 18.58 -1.27
C ASN A 319 2.64 18.48 -1.30
N VAL A 320 2.12 17.42 -0.70
CA VAL A 320 0.69 17.17 -0.54
C VAL A 320 0.29 17.55 0.87
N SER A 321 -0.72 18.40 0.99
CA SER A 321 -1.13 18.96 2.28
C SER A 321 -1.92 17.94 3.10
N LEU A 322 -1.62 17.84 4.40
CA LEU A 322 -2.43 17.07 5.33
C LEU A 322 -3.49 17.98 5.94
N GLN A 323 -4.75 17.60 5.79
CA GLN A 323 -5.90 18.33 6.27
C GLN A 323 -6.62 17.49 7.32
N THR A 324 -7.07 18.15 8.39
CA THR A 324 -8.00 17.50 9.31
C THR A 324 -9.34 17.37 8.62
N GLN A 325 -10.03 16.26 8.82
CA GLN A 325 -11.39 16.09 8.32
C GLN A 325 -12.28 17.28 8.73
N PRO A 326 -13.05 17.88 7.80
CA PRO A 326 -13.97 18.96 8.12
C PRO A 326 -14.95 18.54 9.22
N LYS A 327 -15.34 19.49 10.07
CA LYS A 327 -16.32 19.26 11.14
C LYS A 327 -17.75 19.42 10.64
#